data_AF-A0A8C4QA66-F1
#
_entry.id   AF-A0A8C4QA66-F1
#
_cell.length_a   1.000
_cell.length_b   1.000
_cell.length_c   1.000
_cell.angle_alpha   90.00
_cell.angle_beta   90.00
_cell.angle_gamma   90.00
#
_symmetry.space_group_name_H-M   'P 1'
#
loop_
_entity.id
_entity.type
_entity.pdbx_description
1 polymer ?
#
loop_
_entity_poly.entity_id
_entity_poly.type
_entity_poly.pdbx_seq_one_letter_code
_entity_poly.pdbx_strand_id
1 'polypeptide(L)'
;MERKSDPLPISTAGSRGKGPKRDEQYRLMWNELEALVRAHASNSSGHTRVLDCLLACRSSRLPEDDERRKGKRRKEEREERANREVEAEAER
;
A
#
# COMPACT_ATOMS: atom_id res chain seq x y z
N MET A 1 -4.39 13.79 -1.40
CA MET A 1 -3.53 12.69 -1.83
C MET A 1 -4.24 11.36 -1.63
N GLU A 2 -4.01 10.60 -0.56
CA GLU A 2 -4.50 9.20 -0.51
C GLU A 2 -6.02 9.03 -0.58
N ARG A 3 -6.79 9.78 0.23
CA ARG A 3 -8.28 9.72 0.19
C ARG A 3 -8.86 10.16 -1.15
N LYS A 4 -8.19 11.12 -1.80
CA LYS A 4 -8.55 11.60 -3.16
C LYS A 4 -7.99 10.69 -4.25
N SER A 5 -7.21 9.68 -3.86
CA SER A 5 -6.64 8.71 -4.78
C SER A 5 -5.71 9.37 -5.81
N ASP A 6 -5.03 10.46 -5.42
CA ASP A 6 -4.14 11.21 -6.29
C ASP A 6 -2.99 10.30 -6.76
N PRO A 7 -2.53 10.38 -8.03
CA PRO A 7 -1.42 9.56 -8.52
C PRO A 7 -0.10 9.96 -7.85
N LEU A 8 0.76 8.98 -7.58
CA LEU A 8 2.10 9.22 -7.03
C LEU A 8 3.17 9.08 -8.13
N PRO A 9 4.22 9.93 -8.11
CA PRO A 9 5.33 9.86 -9.06
C PRO A 9 6.32 8.75 -8.67
N ILE A 10 5.84 7.52 -8.56
CA ILE A 10 6.69 6.36 -8.30
C ILE A 10 7.16 5.76 -9.63
N SER A 11 8.45 5.40 -9.68
CA SER A 11 9.04 4.80 -10.87
C SER A 11 8.47 3.41 -11.08
N THR A 12 7.48 3.26 -11.96
CA THR A 12 6.93 1.96 -12.39
C THR A 12 7.84 1.25 -13.40
N ALA A 13 9.15 1.52 -13.35
CA ALA A 13 10.14 0.90 -14.22
C ALA A 13 10.19 -0.60 -13.90
N GLY A 14 9.66 -1.42 -14.81
CA GLY A 14 9.70 -2.89 -14.73
C GLY A 14 8.34 -3.59 -14.61
N SER A 15 7.23 -2.89 -14.34
CA SER A 15 5.91 -3.55 -14.30
C SER A 15 5.33 -3.70 -15.70
N ARG A 16 5.72 -4.76 -16.42
CA ARG A 16 5.05 -5.21 -17.65
C ARG A 16 3.74 -5.91 -17.24
N GLY A 17 2.67 -5.15 -17.02
CA GLY A 17 1.37 -5.67 -16.58
C GLY A 17 0.47 -4.61 -15.94
N LYS A 18 -0.64 -5.03 -15.30
CA LYS A 18 -1.48 -4.14 -14.45
C LYS A 18 -0.57 -3.50 -13.40
N GLY A 19 -0.23 -2.23 -13.57
CA GLY A 19 0.72 -1.50 -12.72
C GLY A 19 0.35 -1.56 -11.23
N PRO A 20 1.29 -1.23 -10.33
CA PRO A 20 1.08 -1.34 -8.90
C PRO A 20 -0.20 -0.62 -8.49
N LYS A 21 -1.11 -1.36 -7.85
CA LYS A 21 -2.41 -0.85 -7.38
C LYS A 21 -2.17 0.39 -6.53
N ARG A 22 -3.02 1.40 -6.66
CA ARG A 22 -2.89 2.66 -5.91
C ARG A 22 -2.69 2.45 -4.40
N ASP A 23 -3.40 1.50 -3.80
CA ASP A 23 -3.28 1.14 -2.38
C ASP A 23 -1.87 0.63 -2.02
N GLU A 24 -1.18 0.00 -2.97
CA GLU A 24 0.20 -0.46 -2.88
C GLU A 24 1.19 0.70 -3.04
N GLN A 25 0.92 1.62 -3.96
CA GLN A 25 1.73 2.82 -4.17
C GLN A 25 1.82 3.67 -2.90
N TYR A 26 0.67 3.96 -2.29
CA TYR A 26 0.61 4.69 -1.04
C TYR A 26 1.26 3.92 0.11
N ARG A 27 1.11 2.59 0.15
CA ARG A 27 1.78 1.75 1.15
C ARG A 27 3.30 1.86 1.07
N LEU A 28 3.86 1.78 -0.14
CA LEU A 28 5.31 1.91 -0.36
C LEU A 28 5.79 3.31 0.03
N MET A 29 5.11 4.36 -0.41
CA MET A 29 5.42 5.75 -0.05
C MET A 29 5.43 5.97 1.47
N TRP A 30 4.43 5.46 2.19
CA TRP A 30 4.38 5.58 3.65
C TRP A 30 5.50 4.81 4.35
N ASN A 31 5.87 3.64 3.85
CA ASN A 31 6.99 2.87 4.40
C ASN A 31 8.32 3.59 4.19
N GLU A 32 8.55 4.16 3.01
CA GLU A 32 9.77 4.90 2.70
C GLU A 32 9.87 6.18 3.54
N LEU A 33 8.76 6.92 3.67
CA LEU A 33 8.68 8.10 4.52
C LEU A 33 8.94 7.76 6.00
N GLU A 34 8.36 6.67 6.50
CA GLU A 34 8.62 6.21 7.87
C GLU A 34 10.10 5.83 8.08
N ALA A 35 10.70 5.11 7.13
CA ALA A 35 12.10 4.72 7.22
C ALA A 35 13.02 5.94 7.28
N LEU A 36 12.78 6.94 6.42
CA LEU A 36 13.52 8.20 6.42
C LEU A 36 13.39 8.94 7.75
N VAL A 37 12.16 9.12 8.25
CA VAL A 37 11.92 9.86 9.49
C VAL A 37 12.51 9.10 10.69
N ARG A 38 12.39 7.77 10.73
CA ARG A 38 12.95 6.95 11.81
C ARG A 38 14.47 7.01 11.84
N ALA A 39 15.14 7.04 10.68
CA ALA A 39 16.59 7.19 10.59
C ALA A 39 17.10 8.52 11.17
N HIS A 40 16.25 9.56 11.18
CA HIS A 40 16.58 10.89 11.71
C HIS A 40 15.89 11.21 13.05
N ALA A 41 15.15 10.27 13.64
CA ALA A 41 14.36 10.51 14.85
C ALA A 41 15.20 10.87 16.07
N SER A 42 16.47 10.43 16.11
CA SER A 42 17.43 10.75 17.18
C SER A 42 18.11 12.11 17.01
N ASN A 43 17.98 12.77 15.85
CA ASN A 43 18.66 14.03 15.58
C ASN A 43 18.08 15.20 16.39
N SER A 44 16.79 15.18 16.69
CA SER A 44 16.17 16.14 17.61
C SER A 44 14.81 15.65 18.13
N SER A 45 14.36 16.21 19.25
CA SER A 45 13.00 15.98 19.77
C SER A 45 11.90 16.38 18.79
N GLY A 46 12.19 17.32 17.88
CA GLY A 46 11.31 17.66 16.77
C GLY A 46 11.10 16.48 15.81
N HIS A 47 12.17 15.76 15.46
CA HIS A 47 12.06 14.58 14.60
C HIS A 47 11.28 13.45 15.28
N THR A 48 11.45 13.26 16.59
CA THR A 48 10.63 12.31 17.36
C THR A 48 9.14 12.65 17.29
N ARG A 49 8.77 13.92 17.48
CA ARG A 49 7.36 14.36 17.38
C ARG A 49 6.78 14.17 15.98
N VAL A 50 7.59 14.35 14.94
CA VAL A 50 7.17 14.09 13.54
C VAL A 50 6.93 12.59 13.33
N LEU A 51 7.80 11.72 13.86
CA LEU A 51 7.62 10.28 13.81
C LEU A 51 6.31 9.85 14.51
N ASP A 52 6.04 10.37 15.70
CA ASP A 52 4.82 10.06 16.45
C ASP A 52 3.56 10.50 15.68
N CYS A 53 3.59 11.70 15.10
CA CYS A 53 2.51 12.20 14.26
C CYS A 53 2.26 11.31 13.03
N LEU A 54 3.34 10.86 12.37
CA LEU A 54 3.27 9.98 11.22
C LEU A 54 2.64 8.63 11.57
N LEU A 55 3.08 8.01 12.68
CA LEU A 55 2.54 6.73 13.15
C LEU A 55 1.07 6.86 13.58
N ALA A 56 0.70 7.98 14.21
CA ALA A 56 -0.69 8.28 14.57
C ALA A 56 -1.56 8.46 13.32
N CYS A 57 -1.10 9.18 12.29
CA CYS A 57 -1.81 9.32 11.02
C CYS A 57 -1.94 8.00 10.27
N ARG A 58 -1.00 7.07 10.48
CA ARG A 58 -1.03 5.74 9.87
C ARG A 58 -1.95 4.78 10.61
N SER A 59 -2.02 4.88 11.94
CA SER A 59 -2.87 4.04 12.81
C SER A 59 -4.30 4.58 12.96
N SER A 60 -4.50 5.90 12.82
CA SER A 60 -5.83 6.54 12.78
C SER A 60 -6.55 6.34 11.44
N ARG A 61 -6.00 5.50 10.55
CA ARG A 61 -6.68 5.01 9.33
C ARG A 61 -7.90 4.12 9.60
N LEU A 62 -8.34 4.00 10.85
CA LEU A 62 -9.60 3.40 11.31
C LEU A 62 -9.80 1.90 10.99
N PRO A 63 -10.48 1.13 11.87
CA PRO A 63 -10.82 -0.28 11.66
C PRO A 63 -11.54 -0.60 10.34
N GLU A 64 -12.21 0.38 9.73
CA GLU A 64 -13.00 0.22 8.50
C GLU A 64 -12.15 0.02 7.24
N ASP A 65 -10.97 0.65 7.13
CA ASP A 65 -10.12 0.49 5.95
C ASP A 65 -9.35 -0.84 5.96
N ASP A 66 -9.09 -1.42 7.15
CA ASP A 66 -8.47 -2.74 7.28
C ASP A 66 -9.43 -3.86 6.83
N GLU A 67 -10.70 -3.80 7.25
CA GLU A 67 -11.74 -4.71 6.77
C GLU A 67 -12.02 -4.54 5.27
N ARG A 68 -12.04 -3.30 4.75
CA ARG A 68 -12.16 -3.05 3.32
C ARG A 68 -10.96 -3.57 2.53
N ARG A 69 -9.74 -3.46 3.06
CA ARG A 69 -8.52 -4.06 2.48
C ARG A 69 -8.55 -5.58 2.50
N LYS A 70 -9.00 -6.18 3.60
CA LYS A 70 -9.14 -7.64 3.76
C LYS A 70 -10.20 -8.21 2.80
N GLY A 71 -11.31 -7.49 2.62
CA GLY A 71 -12.34 -7.80 1.64
C GLY A 71 -11.83 -7.71 0.19
N LYS A 72 -11.08 -6.66 -0.16
CA LYS A 72 -10.42 -6.56 -1.47
C LYS A 72 -9.44 -7.70 -1.73
N ARG A 73 -8.56 -8.03 -0.76
CA ARG A 73 -7.60 -9.14 -0.88
C ARG A 73 -8.30 -10.48 -1.13
N ARG A 74 -9.36 -10.79 -0.37
CA ARG A 74 -10.15 -12.02 -0.58
C ARG A 74 -10.80 -12.09 -1.95
N LYS A 75 -11.29 -10.97 -2.49
CA LYS A 75 -11.90 -10.93 -3.82
C LYS A 75 -10.86 -11.17 -4.92
N GLU A 76 -9.70 -10.55 -4.80
CA GLU A 76 -8.59 -10.69 -5.76
C GLU A 76 -8.03 -12.11 -5.78
N GLU A 77 -7.88 -12.74 -4.61
CA GLU A 77 -7.42 -14.13 -4.48
C GLU A 77 -8.43 -15.13 -5.09
N ARG A 78 -9.73 -14.83 -4.97
CA ARG A 78 -10.79 -15.62 -5.61
C ARG A 78 -10.79 -15.47 -7.13
N GLU A 79 -10.60 -14.25 -7.63
CA GLU A 79 -10.48 -13.99 -9.08
C GLU A 79 -9.21 -14.62 -9.67
N GLU A 80 -8.08 -14.60 -8.95
CA GLU A 80 -6.84 -15.25 -9.39
C GLU A 80 -6.99 -16.77 -9.48
N ARG A 81 -7.64 -17.39 -8.48
CA ARG A 81 -7.92 -18.84 -8.48
C ARG A 81 -8.85 -19.22 -9.63
N ALA A 82 -9.91 -18.44 -9.87
CA ALA A 82 -10.82 -18.66 -10.99
C ALA A 82 -10.11 -18.52 -12.35
N ASN A 83 -9.22 -17.53 -12.49
CA ASN A 83 -8.47 -17.34 -13.73
C ASN A 83 -7.50 -18.49 -14.01
N ARG A 84 -6.84 -19.03 -12.98
CA ARG A 84 -6.00 -20.24 -13.13
C ARG A 84 -6.79 -21.48 -13.51
N GLU A 85 -8.00 -21.65 -12.98
CA GLU A 85 -8.88 -22.76 -13.33
C GLU A 85 -9.32 -22.67 -14.80
N VAL A 86 -9.68 -21.47 -15.29
CA VAL A 86 -10.04 -21.23 -16.69
C VAL A 86 -8.86 -21.46 -17.64
N GLU A 87 -7.66 -21.01 -17.26
CA GLU A 87 -6.43 -21.22 -18.05
C GLU A 87 -6.06 -22.71 -18.15
N ALA A 88 -6.20 -23.46 -17.06
CA ALA A 88 -5.95 -24.91 -17.04
C ALA A 88 -7.02 -25.74 -17.79
N GLU A 89 -8.22 -25.21 -18.01
CA GLU A 89 -9.27 -25.83 -18.81
C GLU A 89 -9.09 -25.54 -20.30
N ALA A 90 -8.57 -24.36 -20.66
CA ALA A 90 -8.28 -23.98 -22.05
C ALA A 90 -7.06 -24.71 -22.65
N GLU A 91 -6.14 -25.21 -21.81
CA GLU A 91 -4.99 -26.03 -22.23
C GLU A 91 -5.26 -27.55 -22.30
N ARG A 92 -6.50 -28.01 -22.08
CA ARG A 92 -6.92 -29.42 -22.25
C ARG A 92 -7.62 -29.67 -23.57
#